data_AF-A0A1V4YXC8-F1
#
_entry.id   AF-A0A1V4YXC8-F1
#
_cell.length_a   1.000
_cell.length_b   1.000
_cell.length_c   1.000
_cell.angle_alpha   90.00
_cell.angle_beta   90.00
_cell.angle_gamma   90.00
#
_symmetry.space_group_name_H-M   'P 1'
#
loop_
_entity.id
_entity.type
_entity.pdbx_description
1 polymer ?
#
loop_
_entity_poly.entity_id
_entity_poly.type
_entity_poly.pdbx_seq_one_letter_code
_entity_poly.pdbx_strand_id
1 'polypeptide(L)'
;MESEGYLGPLVCFPEFQDSGYGKNLITRSLDYLKLHCNVIGLEVYPELGDNLGIYYKMGFTSGFPSILFRFPGELSVQRKFQIKSLFEVSKRNQTEILQKIDSWTRNSFNGISYLEDLRGTLDLNGLILVAFNDNEPIGFLAYKKSIITLSLGNKKPGKAQKEIVKN
;
A
#
# COMPACT_ATOMS: atom_id res chain seq x y z
N MET A 1 6.57 12.81 -15.90
CA MET A 1 6.16 11.94 -14.79
C MET A 1 5.70 10.64 -15.41
N GLU A 2 6.37 9.54 -15.11
CA GLU A 2 5.89 8.22 -15.52
C GLU A 2 4.63 7.92 -14.70
N SER A 3 3.54 7.51 -15.35
CA SER A 3 2.29 7.18 -14.66
C SER A 3 2.33 5.73 -14.19
N GLU A 4 2.14 5.52 -12.90
CA GLU A 4 2.00 4.19 -12.30
C GLU A 4 0.53 3.78 -12.21
N GLY A 5 0.26 2.51 -12.42
CA GLY A 5 -1.05 1.88 -12.25
C GLY A 5 -0.93 0.62 -11.40
N TYR A 6 -1.98 0.28 -10.66
CA TYR A 6 -1.98 -0.91 -9.81
C TYR A 6 -3.22 -1.75 -10.07
N LEU A 7 -3.01 -3.05 -10.26
CA LEU A 7 -4.05 -4.05 -10.23
C LEU A 7 -4.12 -4.62 -8.81
N GLY A 8 -5.23 -4.38 -8.11
CA GLY A 8 -5.43 -4.87 -6.74
C GLY A 8 -5.85 -6.34 -6.68
N PRO A 9 -6.03 -6.90 -5.48
CA PRO A 9 -6.52 -8.27 -5.32
C PRO A 9 -7.91 -8.37 -5.95
N LEU A 10 -8.03 -9.26 -6.94
CA LEU A 10 -9.29 -9.56 -7.61
C LEU A 10 -9.82 -10.87 -7.07
N VAL A 11 -11.04 -10.83 -6.54
CA VAL A 11 -11.75 -12.01 -6.05
C VAL A 11 -12.96 -12.20 -6.93
N CYS A 12 -13.11 -13.42 -7.46
CA CYS A 12 -14.32 -13.85 -8.12
C CYS A 12 -15.17 -14.61 -7.10
N PHE A 13 -16.44 -14.23 -6.93
CA PHE A 13 -17.34 -14.99 -6.06
C PHE A 13 -17.43 -16.45 -6.56
N PRO A 14 -17.56 -17.44 -5.66
CA PRO A 14 -17.56 -18.86 -6.03
C PRO A 14 -18.53 -19.19 -7.17
N GLU A 15 -19.72 -18.58 -7.19
CA GLU A 15 -20.76 -18.77 -8.20
C GLU A 15 -20.35 -18.34 -9.62
N PHE A 16 -19.32 -17.50 -9.75
CA PHE A 16 -18.82 -16.98 -11.03
C PHE A 16 -17.45 -17.54 -11.41
N GLN A 17 -16.91 -18.47 -10.62
CA GLN A 17 -15.68 -19.18 -10.95
C GLN A 17 -15.90 -20.06 -12.18
N ASP A 18 -14.80 -20.37 -12.90
CA ASP A 18 -14.78 -21.13 -14.16
C ASP A 18 -15.60 -20.56 -15.34
N SER A 19 -16.28 -19.43 -15.14
CA SER A 19 -17.09 -18.76 -16.16
C SER A 19 -16.33 -17.67 -16.93
N GLY A 20 -15.01 -17.54 -16.70
CA GLY A 20 -14.14 -16.58 -17.40
C GLY A 20 -14.24 -15.11 -16.95
N TYR A 21 -15.13 -14.77 -16.01
CA TYR A 21 -15.31 -13.40 -15.53
C TYR A 21 -14.03 -12.78 -14.95
N GLY A 22 -13.28 -13.52 -14.13
CA GLY A 22 -12.02 -13.03 -13.57
C GLY A 22 -10.99 -12.69 -14.64
N LYS A 23 -10.84 -13.55 -15.66
CA LYS A 23 -9.94 -13.32 -16.79
C LYS A 23 -10.35 -12.08 -17.57
N ASN A 24 -11.65 -11.92 -17.87
CA ASN A 24 -12.16 -10.76 -18.58
C ASN A 24 -11.94 -9.46 -17.81
N LEU A 25 -12.19 -9.46 -16.49
CA LEU A 25 -11.97 -8.30 -15.63
C LEU A 25 -10.49 -7.90 -15.57
N ILE A 26 -9.58 -8.87 -15.42
CA ILE A 26 -8.14 -8.62 -15.45
C ILE A 26 -7.73 -8.05 -16.81
N THR A 27 -8.17 -8.68 -17.90
CA THR A 27 -7.80 -8.27 -19.27
C THR A 27 -8.22 -6.84 -19.55
N ARG A 28 -9.49 -6.49 -19.28
CA ARG A 28 -9.99 -5.12 -19.49
C ARG A 28 -9.32 -4.09 -18.60
N SER A 29 -9.01 -4.45 -17.35
CA SER A 29 -8.25 -3.57 -16.45
C SER A 29 -6.84 -3.34 -16.98
N LEU A 30 -6.17 -4.37 -17.50
CA LEU A 30 -4.84 -4.24 -18.09
C LEU A 30 -4.87 -3.43 -19.39
N ASP A 31 -5.87 -3.62 -20.25
CA ASP A 31 -6.00 -2.82 -21.48
C ASP A 31 -6.14 -1.33 -21.16
N TYR A 32 -6.94 -0.99 -20.16
CA TYR A 32 -7.05 0.38 -19.66
C TYR A 32 -5.71 0.89 -19.12
N LEU A 33 -5.08 0.15 -18.19
CA LEU A 33 -3.84 0.58 -17.57
C LEU A 33 -2.69 0.72 -18.57
N LYS A 34 -2.60 -0.14 -19.59
CA LYS A 34 -1.59 -0.03 -20.65
C LYS A 34 -1.72 1.24 -21.50
N LEU A 35 -2.91 1.82 -21.59
CA LEU A 35 -3.15 3.08 -22.31
C LEU A 35 -2.82 4.32 -21.45
N HIS A 36 -2.78 4.17 -20.13
CA HIS A 36 -2.71 5.29 -19.19
C HIS A 36 -1.49 5.28 -18.26
N CYS A 37 -0.80 4.15 -18.16
CA CYS A 37 0.31 3.90 -17.22
C CYS A 37 1.52 3.35 -17.97
N ASN A 38 2.70 3.83 -17.60
CA ASN A 38 3.99 3.32 -18.08
C ASN A 38 4.44 2.08 -17.28
N VAL A 39 4.04 2.01 -16.01
CA VAL A 39 4.37 0.93 -15.09
C VAL A 39 3.07 0.41 -14.47
N ILE A 40 2.89 -0.91 -14.49
CA ILE A 40 1.72 -1.57 -13.89
C ILE A 40 2.22 -2.51 -12.80
N GLY A 41 1.89 -2.21 -11.56
CA GLY A 41 2.14 -3.05 -10.40
C GLY A 41 0.96 -3.98 -10.10
N LEU A 42 1.27 -5.12 -9.46
CA LEU A 42 0.30 -6.07 -8.95
C LEU A 42 0.88 -6.73 -7.70
N GLU A 43 0.08 -6.79 -6.64
CA GLU A 43 0.39 -7.60 -5.47
C GLU A 43 -0.25 -8.99 -5.65
N VAL A 44 0.55 -10.05 -5.53
CA VAL A 44 0.09 -11.43 -5.63
C VAL A 44 0.36 -12.14 -4.31
N TYR A 45 -0.66 -12.79 -3.76
CA TYR A 45 -0.47 -13.75 -2.67
C TYR A 45 0.10 -15.04 -3.25
N PRO A 46 1.37 -15.40 -2.96
CA PRO A 46 2.05 -16.52 -3.60
C PRO A 46 1.49 -17.88 -3.18
N GLU A 47 0.63 -17.92 -2.16
CA GLU A 47 -0.02 -19.12 -1.62
C GLU A 47 -0.93 -19.81 -2.64
N LEU A 48 -1.31 -19.12 -3.71
CA LEU A 48 -2.09 -19.66 -4.84
C LEU A 48 -1.21 -19.70 -6.10
N GLY A 49 -0.39 -20.75 -6.24
CA GLY A 49 0.60 -20.88 -7.32
C GLY A 49 0.05 -20.72 -8.74
N ASP A 50 -1.22 -21.09 -8.97
CA ASP A 50 -1.89 -20.92 -10.27
C ASP A 50 -2.00 -19.46 -10.71
N ASN A 51 -2.14 -18.53 -9.74
CA ASN A 51 -2.23 -17.10 -10.03
C ASN A 51 -0.92 -16.56 -10.60
N LEU A 52 0.23 -17.02 -10.11
CA LEU A 52 1.53 -16.59 -10.64
C LEU A 52 1.66 -16.95 -12.12
N GLY A 53 1.30 -18.17 -12.50
CA GLY A 53 1.34 -18.62 -13.90
C GLY A 53 0.46 -17.78 -14.83
N ILE A 54 -0.72 -17.35 -14.35
CA ILE A 54 -1.61 -16.47 -15.10
C ILE A 54 -0.96 -15.10 -15.34
N TYR A 55 -0.38 -14.48 -14.30
CA TYR A 55 0.23 -13.16 -14.42
C TYR A 55 1.50 -13.15 -15.28
N TYR A 56 2.33 -14.20 -15.20
CA TYR A 56 3.45 -14.38 -16.12
C TYR A 56 3.00 -14.46 -17.58
N LYS A 57 1.93 -15.23 -17.87
CA LYS A 57 1.36 -15.30 -19.23
C LYS A 57 0.80 -13.95 -19.72
N MET A 58 0.46 -13.04 -18.80
CA MET A 58 0.00 -11.68 -19.11
C MET A 58 1.15 -10.68 -19.29
N GLY A 59 2.40 -11.12 -19.11
CA GLY A 59 3.61 -10.31 -19.31
C GLY A 59 4.16 -9.67 -18.04
N PHE A 60 3.63 -10.00 -16.85
CA PHE A 60 4.24 -9.57 -15.60
C PHE A 60 5.53 -10.33 -15.32
N THR A 61 6.47 -9.66 -14.68
CA THR A 61 7.70 -10.24 -14.14
C THR A 61 7.75 -10.05 -12.64
N SER A 62 8.30 -11.02 -11.89
CA SER A 62 8.45 -10.87 -10.45
C SER A 62 9.45 -9.78 -10.10
N GLY A 63 9.03 -8.90 -9.18
CA GLY A 63 9.92 -7.98 -8.47
C GLY A 63 10.45 -8.59 -7.18
N PHE A 64 10.75 -7.72 -6.21
CA PHE A 64 11.17 -8.13 -4.87
C PHE A 64 10.00 -8.71 -4.07
N PRO A 65 10.20 -9.79 -3.30
CA PRO A 65 9.16 -10.33 -2.44
C PRO A 65 8.91 -9.40 -1.25
N SER A 66 7.62 -9.18 -0.95
CA SER A 66 7.18 -8.57 0.30
C SER A 66 6.94 -9.65 1.36
N ILE A 67 7.41 -9.42 2.59
CA ILE A 67 7.23 -10.35 3.71
C ILE A 67 6.37 -9.67 4.77
N LEU A 68 5.21 -10.28 5.07
CA LEU A 68 4.35 -9.84 6.17
C LEU A 68 4.69 -10.62 7.44
N PHE A 69 5.18 -9.93 8.46
CA PHE A 69 5.45 -10.53 9.76
C PHE A 69 4.24 -10.41 10.69
N ARG A 70 3.89 -11.51 11.37
CA ARG A 70 2.93 -11.53 12.47
C ARG A 70 3.68 -11.83 13.76
N PHE A 71 3.60 -10.92 14.72
CA PHE A 71 4.15 -11.11 16.05
C PHE A 71 3.08 -11.73 16.97
N PRO A 72 3.27 -12.95 17.49
CA PRO A 72 2.22 -13.71 18.19
C PRO A 72 2.07 -13.36 19.68
N GLY A 73 2.85 -12.43 20.22
CA GLY A 73 2.88 -12.17 21.67
C GLY A 73 3.32 -10.76 22.04
N GLU A 74 3.46 -10.54 23.34
CA GLU A 74 3.96 -9.28 23.88
C GLU A 74 5.42 -9.05 23.46
N LEU A 75 5.70 -7.87 22.91
CA LEU A 75 7.05 -7.47 22.57
C LEU A 75 7.82 -7.21 23.86
N SER A 76 8.79 -8.08 24.17
CA SER A 76 9.75 -7.82 25.24
C SER A 76 10.66 -6.66 24.81
N VAL A 77 10.46 -5.48 25.41
CA VAL A 77 11.25 -4.29 25.08
C VAL A 77 12.64 -4.42 25.69
N GLN A 78 13.63 -4.80 24.88
CA GLN A 78 15.02 -4.63 25.25
C GLN A 78 15.44 -3.19 24.94
N ARG A 79 15.54 -2.33 25.96
CA ARG A 79 16.05 -0.96 25.80
C ARG A 79 17.57 -1.00 25.53
N LYS A 80 17.94 -1.24 24.27
CA LYS A 80 19.34 -1.11 23.80
C LYS A 80 19.66 0.29 23.28
N PHE A 81 18.65 1.08 22.94
CA PHE A 81 18.81 2.39 22.32
C PHE A 81 18.00 3.46 23.06
N GLN A 82 18.60 4.64 23.21
CA GLN A 82 17.96 5.81 23.78
C GLN A 82 17.62 6.76 22.63
N ILE A 83 16.36 6.78 22.21
CA ILE A 83 15.87 7.79 21.27
C ILE A 83 15.70 9.08 22.07
N LYS A 84 16.50 10.11 21.75
CA LYS A 84 16.49 11.38 22.49
C LYS A 84 15.14 12.11 22.38
N SER A 85 14.48 11.98 21.23
CA SER A 85 13.26 12.73 20.95
C SER A 85 12.31 11.92 20.05
N LEU A 86 11.30 11.32 20.67
CA LEU A 86 10.21 10.62 20.00
C LEU A 86 8.92 11.41 20.24
N PHE A 87 8.22 11.76 19.17
CA PHE A 87 6.98 12.54 19.23
C PHE A 87 5.83 11.83 18.52
N GLU A 88 4.63 11.96 19.08
CA GLU A 88 3.40 11.60 18.39
C GLU A 88 2.93 12.78 17.54
N VAL A 89 2.54 12.51 16.29
CA VAL A 89 1.94 13.50 15.41
C VAL A 89 0.52 13.80 15.87
N SER A 90 0.26 15.06 16.17
CA SER A 90 -1.04 15.58 16.58
C SER A 90 -1.65 16.47 15.50
N LYS A 91 -2.94 16.77 15.59
CA LYS A 91 -3.60 17.70 14.65
C LYS A 91 -2.93 19.08 14.57
N ARG A 92 -2.30 19.55 15.65
CA ARG A 92 -1.67 20.88 15.72
C ARG A 92 -0.39 20.98 14.91
N ASN A 93 0.39 19.89 14.85
CA ASN A 93 1.70 19.85 14.22
C ASN A 93 1.76 18.91 13.00
N GLN A 94 0.63 18.31 12.61
CA GLN A 94 0.51 17.35 11.51
C GLN A 94 1.14 17.86 10.22
N THR A 95 0.70 19.02 9.71
CA THR A 95 1.16 19.52 8.42
C THR A 95 2.67 19.73 8.40
N GLU A 96 3.22 20.37 9.44
CA GLU A 96 4.66 20.63 9.55
C GLU A 96 5.47 19.33 9.64
N ILE A 97 5.07 18.41 10.52
CA ILE A 97 5.82 17.17 10.71
C ILE A 97 5.74 16.28 9.47
N LEU A 98 4.58 16.16 8.83
CA LEU A 98 4.45 15.39 7.59
C LEU A 98 5.30 15.96 6.46
N GLN A 99 5.41 17.29 6.34
CA GLN A 99 6.30 17.93 5.38
C GLN A 99 7.78 17.68 5.69
N LYS A 100 8.18 17.67 6.96
CA LYS A 100 9.55 17.31 7.37
C LYS A 100 9.86 15.86 7.02
N ILE A 101 8.96 14.91 7.31
CA ILE A 101 9.11 13.50 6.93
C ILE A 101 9.20 13.36 5.41
N ASP A 102 8.34 14.04 4.66
CA ASP A 102 8.34 13.97 3.19
C ASP A 102 9.67 14.49 2.61
N SER A 103 10.12 15.65 3.09
CA SER A 103 11.39 16.24 2.66
C SER A 103 12.57 15.32 2.98
N TRP A 104 12.62 14.79 4.21
CA TRP A 104 13.66 13.86 4.64
C TRP A 104 13.66 12.56 3.82
N THR A 105 12.49 11.97 3.60
CA THR A 105 12.40 10.70 2.87
C THR A 105 12.73 10.85 1.40
N ARG A 106 12.30 11.95 0.77
CA ARG A 106 12.70 12.26 -0.61
C ARG A 106 14.21 12.43 -0.74
N ASN A 107 14.85 13.09 0.22
CA ASN A 107 16.30 13.29 0.20
C ASN A 107 17.08 12.01 0.52
N SER A 108 16.56 11.15 1.41
CA SER A 108 17.28 9.98 1.92
C SER A 108 16.99 8.68 1.16
N PHE A 109 15.85 8.59 0.47
CA PHE A 109 15.35 7.39 -0.19
C PHE A 109 15.00 7.64 -1.67
N ASN A 110 15.90 8.29 -2.42
CA ASN A 110 15.78 8.47 -3.87
C ASN A 110 14.45 9.09 -4.34
N GLY A 111 13.95 10.09 -3.63
CA GLY A 111 12.72 10.81 -4.00
C GLY A 111 11.42 10.14 -3.56
N ILE A 112 11.46 9.02 -2.84
CA ILE A 112 10.27 8.34 -2.31
C ILE A 112 9.53 9.27 -1.34
N SER A 113 8.21 9.30 -1.49
CA SER A 113 7.29 10.07 -0.65
C SER A 113 6.30 9.12 0.01
N TYR A 114 6.22 9.18 1.34
CA TYR A 114 5.22 8.45 2.13
C TYR A 114 4.03 9.33 2.52
N LEU A 115 3.94 10.54 1.96
CA LEU A 115 2.99 11.56 2.44
C LEU A 115 1.53 11.09 2.36
N GLU A 116 1.16 10.40 1.28
CA GLU A 116 -0.20 9.86 1.11
C GLU A 116 -0.49 8.70 2.07
N ASP A 117 0.48 7.82 2.32
CA ASP A 117 0.34 6.72 3.29
C ASP A 117 0.18 7.25 4.72
N LEU A 118 0.93 8.30 5.06
CA LEU A 118 0.86 8.95 6.38
C LEU A 118 -0.47 9.70 6.56
N ARG A 119 -0.94 10.40 5.52
CA ARG A 119 -2.29 11.01 5.53
C ARG A 119 -3.37 9.95 5.70
N GLY A 120 -3.31 8.88 4.91
CA GLY A 120 -4.23 7.75 5.01
C GLY A 120 -4.22 7.10 6.39
N THR A 121 -3.05 7.01 7.03
CA THR A 121 -2.94 6.53 8.41
C THR A 121 -3.74 7.40 9.37
N LEU A 122 -3.58 8.73 9.30
CA LEU A 122 -4.30 9.66 10.17
C LEU A 122 -5.81 9.69 9.89
N ASP A 123 -6.20 9.65 8.61
CA ASP A 123 -7.62 9.58 8.19
C ASP A 123 -8.31 8.32 8.72
N LEU A 124 -7.55 7.24 8.89
CA LEU A 124 -8.00 6.00 9.48
C LEU A 124 -7.92 6.00 11.02
N ASN A 125 -7.69 7.14 11.68
CA ASN A 125 -7.45 7.24 13.13
C ASN A 125 -6.26 6.36 13.59
N GLY A 126 -5.25 6.22 12.74
CA GLY A 126 -3.95 5.68 13.10
C GLY A 126 -3.10 6.72 13.82
N LEU A 127 -1.94 6.26 14.28
CA LEU A 127 -0.95 7.03 15.01
C LEU A 127 0.36 7.04 14.22
N ILE A 128 1.04 8.18 14.27
CA ILE A 128 2.37 8.33 13.69
C ILE A 128 3.30 8.77 14.81
N LEU A 129 4.34 7.99 15.04
CA LEU A 129 5.46 8.34 15.91
C LEU A 129 6.65 8.75 15.06
N VAL A 130 7.36 9.79 15.45
CA VAL A 130 8.51 10.33 14.69
C VAL A 130 9.67 10.54 15.64
N ALA A 131 10.82 9.99 15.29
CA ALA A 131 12.07 10.22 15.98
C ALA A 131 12.80 11.38 15.30
N PHE A 132 13.28 12.32 16.11
CA PHE A 132 14.11 13.43 15.65
C PHE A 132 15.53 13.30 16.18
N ASN A 133 16.48 13.84 15.44
CA ASN A 133 17.77 14.29 15.96
C ASN A 133 17.82 15.80 15.76
N ASP A 134 17.84 16.54 16.87
CA ASP A 134 17.58 17.98 16.90
C ASP A 134 16.23 18.33 16.27
N ASN A 135 16.20 18.91 15.06
CA ASN A 135 14.97 19.27 14.34
C ASN A 135 14.76 18.47 13.05
N GLU A 136 15.65 17.51 12.76
CA GLU A 136 15.58 16.66 11.58
C GLU A 136 15.00 15.29 11.92
N PRO A 137 14.01 14.79 11.16
CA PRO A 137 13.50 13.45 11.38
C PRO A 137 14.56 12.41 10.99
N ILE A 138 14.71 11.39 11.82
CA ILE A 138 15.63 10.26 11.59
C ILE A 138 14.90 8.93 11.45
N GLY A 139 13.58 8.94 11.62
CA GLY A 139 12.71 7.77 11.49
C GLY A 139 11.27 8.08 11.86
N PHE A 140 10.35 7.29 11.34
CA PHE A 140 8.95 7.33 11.77
C PHE A 140 8.35 5.91 11.80
N LEU A 141 7.26 5.78 12.55
CA LEU A 141 6.40 4.59 12.60
C LEU A 141 4.96 5.05 12.42
N ALA A 142 4.32 4.59 11.35
CA ALA A 142 2.88 4.70 11.15
C ALA A 142 2.23 3.39 11.59
N TYR A 143 1.27 3.45 12.50
CA TYR A 143 0.58 2.26 12.98
C TYR A 143 -0.87 2.52 13.35
N LYS A 144 -1.70 1.50 13.29
CA LYS A 144 -3.08 1.55 13.80
C LYS A 144 -3.37 0.24 14.51
N LYS A 145 -3.94 0.35 15.72
CA LYS A 145 -4.20 -0.78 16.61
C LYS A 145 -5.15 -1.84 16.04
N SER A 146 -5.95 -1.47 15.03
CA SER A 146 -6.88 -2.35 14.33
C SER A 146 -6.87 -1.98 12.84
N ILE A 147 -6.20 -2.77 12.00
CA ILE A 147 -6.30 -2.65 10.53
C ILE A 147 -7.04 -3.84 9.90
N ILE A 148 -7.25 -4.94 10.61
CA ILE A 148 -7.83 -6.13 9.99
C ILE A 148 -9.34 -6.16 10.22
N THR A 149 -10.03 -5.22 9.58
CA THR A 149 -11.21 -5.62 8.82
C THR A 149 -10.81 -5.40 7.36
N LEU A 150 -10.20 -6.43 6.75
CA LEU A 150 -10.14 -6.55 5.29
C LEU A 150 -11.60 -6.59 4.83
N SER A 151 -12.21 -5.43 4.67
CA SER A 151 -13.50 -5.26 4.02
C SER A 151 -13.30 -5.38 2.52
N LEU A 152 -12.77 -6.53 2.11
CA LEU A 152 -12.88 -7.06 0.75
C LEU A 152 -14.39 -7.23 0.49
N GLY A 153 -15.07 -6.14 0.08
CA GLY A 153 -16.49 -6.17 -0.25
C GLY A 153 -17.31 -4.89 0.02
N ASN A 154 -16.88 -3.96 0.89
CA ASN A 154 -17.74 -2.82 1.29
C ASN A 154 -17.35 -1.46 0.70
N LYS A 155 -16.29 -1.36 -0.11
CA LYS A 155 -15.99 -0.12 -0.84
C LYS A 155 -16.81 -0.05 -2.13
N LYS A 156 -17.64 0.99 -2.26
CA LYS A 156 -18.36 1.29 -3.52
C LYS A 156 -17.33 1.46 -4.65
N PRO A 157 -17.59 0.92 -5.84
CA PRO A 157 -16.65 1.03 -6.95
C PRO A 157 -16.40 2.48 -7.31
N GLY A 158 -15.12 2.83 -7.47
CA GLY A 158 -14.69 4.17 -7.91
C GLY A 158 -15.22 4.51 -9.30
N LYS A 159 -15.21 5.79 -9.69
CA LYS A 159 -15.69 6.23 -11.02
C LYS A 159 -15.04 5.45 -12.17
N ALA A 160 -13.72 5.25 -12.11
CA ALA A 160 -12.97 4.49 -13.11
C ALA A 160 -13.40 3.01 -13.19
N GLN A 161 -13.71 2.36 -12.06
CA GLN A 161 -14.17 0.96 -12.06
C GLN A 161 -15.53 0.80 -12.75
N LYS A 162 -16.41 1.82 -12.68
CA LYS A 162 -17.70 1.80 -13.39
C LYS A 162 -17.55 1.89 -14.91
N GLU A 163 -16.48 2.50 -15.39
CA GLU A 163 -16.20 2.64 -16.82
C GLU A 163 -15.61 1.35 -17.39
N ILE A 164 -14.80 0.63 -16.60
CA ILE A 164 -14.20 -0.67 -16.99
C ILE A 164 -15.27 -1.75 -17.19
N VAL A 165 -16.35 -1.75 -16.40
CA VAL A 165 -17.41 -2.79 -16.44
C VAL A 165 -18.43 -2.56 -17.57
N LYS A 166 -18.48 -1.36 -18.17
CA LYS A 166 -19.56 -0.97 -19.10
C LYS A 166 -19.28 -1.25 -20.59
N ASN A 167 -18.10 -1.74 -20.96
CA ASN A 167 -17.67 -1.98 -22.35
C ASN A 167 -17.16 -3.40 -22.57
#